data_AF-A0A1S4AI36-F1
#
_entry.id   AF-A0A1S4AI36-F1
#
_cell.length_a   1.000
_cell.length_b   1.000
_cell.length_c   1.000
_cell.angle_alpha   90.00
_cell.angle_beta   90.00
_cell.angle_gamma   90.00
#
_symmetry.space_group_name_H-M   'P 1'
#
loop_
_entity.id
_entity.type
_entity.pdbx_description
1 polymer ?
#
loop_
_entity_poly.entity_id
_entity_poly.type
_entity_poly.pdbx_seq_one_letter_code
_entity_poly.pdbx_strand_id
1 'polypeptide(L)'
;MAPPPFVQHTEAGSSSRTMAMRSVTLEVPANHSLLRKIGRVDVWLEPLIGDIEKKKMESHSCLTLTNDIANLIARGAQLEASNWKEQFENAQGTIEELQESRNLLEQQKRGLTSELATGKASSSQFKGDKEHLECSLSEQLSKASEEVGELKALLAKKEEYAGELVQSLTQAQADLQTSSDEIRALKSSHASLEASLDSHLAEHQILKNDLAMWEREYGLLEENFNIEVSWAFLKSRRDALMEAAQESFDLQSELAKVLDTIEKSQQPVDTPSPALEAPGTEELLNEEVATAAIEVAIPAPEGETSMTHSMEAEAPVILAPLGDFNIPSPIKIALENEIATSD
;
A
#
# COMPACT_ATOMS: atom_id res chain seq x y z
N MET A 1 -8.91 -28.11 46.06
CA MET A 1 -7.88 -27.54 46.95
C MET A 1 -8.42 -26.19 47.42
N ALA A 2 -9.00 -26.18 48.61
CA ALA A 2 -9.70 -25.02 49.19
C ALA A 2 -8.81 -24.37 50.26
N PRO A 3 -8.85 -23.04 50.45
CA PRO A 3 -8.04 -22.36 51.46
C PRO A 3 -8.64 -22.54 52.87
N PRO A 4 -7.81 -22.61 53.93
CA PRO A 4 -8.26 -22.73 55.31
C PRO A 4 -8.73 -21.39 55.91
N PRO A 5 -9.48 -21.41 57.03
CA PRO A 5 -10.31 -20.29 57.46
C PRO A 5 -9.56 -19.23 58.28
N PHE A 6 -10.02 -17.97 58.12
CA PHE A 6 -9.66 -16.82 58.95
C PHE A 6 -10.18 -16.98 60.37
N VAL A 7 -9.28 -16.86 61.34
CA VAL A 7 -9.60 -16.75 62.77
C VAL A 7 -9.91 -15.29 63.08
N GLN A 8 -11.15 -14.99 63.44
CA GLN A 8 -11.58 -13.73 64.05
C GLN A 8 -11.47 -13.86 65.57
N HIS A 9 -10.68 -13.00 66.20
CA HIS A 9 -10.80 -12.72 67.62
C HIS A 9 -11.32 -11.30 67.82
N THR A 10 -12.52 -11.26 68.39
CA THR A 10 -13.23 -10.12 68.95
C THR A 10 -12.53 -9.65 70.21
N GLU A 11 -12.32 -8.34 70.38
CA GLU A 11 -12.52 -7.74 71.69
C GLU A 11 -12.96 -6.28 71.58
N ALA A 12 -14.09 -6.00 72.23
CA ALA A 12 -14.67 -4.70 72.41
C ALA A 12 -13.82 -3.86 73.38
N GLY A 13 -13.83 -2.54 73.23
CA GLY A 13 -13.17 -1.67 74.19
C GLY A 13 -13.34 -0.19 73.92
N SER A 14 -14.53 0.33 74.22
CA SER A 14 -14.76 1.75 74.50
C SER A 14 -13.79 2.27 75.56
N SER A 15 -13.19 3.45 75.38
CA SER A 15 -12.80 4.28 76.54
C SER A 15 -12.54 5.74 76.19
N SER A 16 -13.56 6.56 76.47
CA SER A 16 -13.49 7.81 77.22
C SER A 16 -12.11 8.44 77.41
N ARG A 17 -11.86 9.57 76.73
CA ARG A 17 -10.72 10.45 76.97
C ARG A 17 -10.98 11.28 78.25
N THR A 18 -10.96 10.62 79.40
CA THR A 18 -10.84 11.27 80.70
C THR A 18 -9.42 11.80 80.87
N MET A 19 -9.27 13.08 81.22
CA MET A 19 -8.03 13.63 81.76
C MET A 19 -7.73 12.93 83.08
N ALA A 20 -7.07 11.79 83.02
CA ALA A 20 -6.41 11.20 84.18
C ALA A 20 -5.16 12.04 84.47
N MET A 21 -5.26 12.94 85.45
CA MET A 21 -4.06 13.48 86.11
C MET A 21 -3.27 12.29 86.64
N ARG A 22 -2.12 12.00 86.03
CA ARG A 22 -1.22 10.97 86.51
C ARG A 22 -0.67 11.45 87.86
N SER A 23 -1.22 10.94 88.95
CA SER A 23 -0.63 11.11 90.28
C SER A 23 0.70 10.38 90.29
N VAL A 24 1.79 11.14 90.33
CA VAL A 24 3.13 10.60 90.58
C VAL A 24 3.21 10.31 92.07
N THR A 25 3.06 9.04 92.45
CA THR A 25 3.42 8.59 93.79
C THR A 25 4.94 8.61 93.85
N LEU A 26 5.52 9.65 94.45
CA LEU A 26 6.91 9.63 94.84
C LEU A 26 7.02 8.64 96.01
N GLU A 27 7.38 7.39 95.72
CA GLU A 27 7.92 6.51 96.75
C GLU A 27 9.20 7.14 97.27
N VAL A 28 9.10 7.82 98.40
CA VAL A 28 10.26 8.17 99.22
C VAL A 28 10.75 6.85 99.81
N PRO A 29 11.95 6.37 99.45
CA PRO A 29 12.49 5.17 100.05
C PRO A 29 12.51 5.36 101.56
N ALA A 30 11.95 4.39 102.31
CA ALA A 30 11.80 4.43 103.77
C ALA A 30 13.13 4.56 104.56
N ASN A 31 14.25 4.72 103.86
CA ASN A 31 15.61 4.82 104.39
C ASN A 31 16.18 6.25 104.43
N HIS A 32 15.41 7.28 104.07
CA HIS A 32 15.88 8.67 104.05
C HIS A 32 15.04 9.64 104.89
N SER A 33 14.27 9.13 105.86
CA SER A 33 13.65 9.95 106.89
C SER A 33 14.75 10.67 107.67
N LEU A 34 14.83 12.00 107.52
CA LEU A 34 15.80 12.88 108.20
C LEU A 34 15.76 12.73 109.75
N LEU A 35 14.71 12.11 110.29
CA LEU A 35 14.55 11.82 111.72
C LEU A 35 15.37 10.61 112.22
N ARG A 36 15.82 9.68 111.38
CA ARG A 36 16.62 8.49 111.83
C ARG A 36 18.14 8.74 111.82
N LYS A 37 18.65 9.83 111.24
CA LYS A 37 20.10 10.13 111.27
C LYS A 37 20.56 10.72 112.61
N ILE A 38 19.65 11.16 113.48
CA ILE A 38 19.97 11.59 114.85
C ILE A 38 20.33 10.37 115.74
N GLY A 39 19.89 9.16 115.40
CA GLY A 39 20.17 7.92 116.16
C GLY A 39 21.48 7.20 115.81
N ARG A 40 22.37 7.80 114.99
CA ARG A 40 23.73 7.27 114.71
C ARG A 40 24.84 8.22 115.17
N VAL A 41 24.52 9.13 116.08
CA VAL A 41 25.53 9.91 116.80
C VAL A 41 26.29 8.99 117.77
N ASP A 42 25.62 7.97 118.31
CA ASP A 42 26.20 7.05 119.32
C ASP A 42 27.31 6.13 118.78
N VAL A 43 27.20 5.66 117.52
CA VAL A 43 28.15 4.69 116.93
C VAL A 43 29.49 5.32 116.51
N TRP A 44 29.51 6.62 116.20
CA TRP A 44 30.75 7.35 115.90
C TRP A 44 31.40 7.93 117.17
N LEU A 45 30.62 8.13 118.23
CA LEU A 45 31.10 8.64 119.50
C LEU A 45 31.74 7.54 120.36
N GLU A 46 31.25 6.30 120.32
CA GLU A 46 31.69 5.22 121.23
C GLU A 46 33.20 4.89 121.16
N PRO A 47 33.83 4.69 119.98
CA PRO A 47 35.27 4.38 119.94
C PRO A 47 36.18 5.59 120.22
N LEU A 48 35.72 6.82 119.92
CA LEU A 48 36.51 8.05 120.11
C LEU A 48 36.41 8.63 121.53
N ILE A 49 35.30 8.39 122.24
CA ILE A 49 35.14 8.74 123.65
C ILE A 49 36.15 7.97 124.51
N GLY A 50 36.41 6.70 124.19
CA GLY A 50 37.29 5.84 124.99
C GLY A 50 38.75 6.31 125.09
N ASP A 51 39.36 6.76 123.99
CA ASP A 51 40.76 7.21 123.98
C ASP A 51 40.94 8.64 124.52
N ILE A 52 39.89 9.48 124.43
CA ILE A 52 39.90 10.87 124.89
C ILE A 52 39.61 10.96 126.41
N GLU A 53 38.76 10.09 126.95
CA GLU A 53 38.43 10.05 128.38
C GLU A 53 39.63 9.64 129.25
N LYS A 54 40.44 8.66 128.82
CA LYS A 54 41.47 8.07 129.68
C LYS A 54 42.71 8.95 129.88
N LYS A 55 43.08 9.79 128.91
CA LYS A 55 44.31 10.60 128.98
C LYS A 55 44.12 11.98 129.62
N LYS A 56 42.86 12.36 129.95
CA LYS A 56 42.50 13.76 130.24
C LYS A 56 41.70 13.96 131.53
N MET A 57 41.19 12.89 132.14
CA MET A 57 40.65 12.93 133.51
C MET A 57 41.71 13.23 134.60
N GLU A 58 43.01 13.12 134.29
CA GLU A 58 44.09 13.44 135.25
C GLU A 58 44.48 14.93 135.33
N SER A 59 43.96 15.78 134.45
CA SER A 59 44.22 17.22 134.44
C SER A 59 42.91 18.00 134.50
N HIS A 60 42.70 18.78 135.57
CA HIS A 60 41.48 19.53 135.88
C HIS A 60 41.11 20.62 134.84
N SER A 61 40.65 20.24 133.64
CA SER A 61 40.07 21.19 132.69
C SER A 61 39.07 20.51 131.76
N CYS A 62 37.82 20.40 132.25
CA CYS A 62 36.65 20.03 131.44
C CYS A 62 36.56 20.83 130.13
N LEU A 63 36.97 22.12 130.16
CA LEU A 63 36.98 23.01 128.99
C LEU A 63 37.81 22.47 127.83
N THR A 64 38.95 21.82 128.12
CA THR A 64 39.78 21.24 127.06
C THR A 64 39.14 20.02 126.41
N LEU A 65 38.38 19.18 127.13
CA LEU A 65 37.66 18.03 126.57
C LEU A 65 36.50 18.47 125.67
N THR A 66 35.73 19.46 126.12
CA THR A 66 34.61 20.02 125.34
C THR A 66 35.12 20.64 124.03
N ASN A 67 36.29 21.27 124.05
CA ASN A 67 36.91 21.85 122.86
C ASN A 67 37.37 20.78 121.84
N ASP A 68 37.92 19.65 122.29
CA ASP A 68 38.34 18.58 121.38
C ASP A 68 37.15 17.88 120.72
N ILE A 69 36.08 17.62 121.48
CA ILE A 69 34.82 17.08 120.93
C ILE A 69 34.19 18.07 119.94
N ALA A 70 34.15 19.36 120.27
CA ALA A 70 33.67 20.40 119.37
C ALA A 70 34.51 20.46 118.07
N ASN A 71 35.84 20.33 118.17
CA ASN A 71 36.73 20.28 117.01
C ASN A 71 36.52 19.03 116.14
N LEU A 72 36.22 17.88 116.75
CA LEU A 72 35.94 16.64 116.04
C LEU A 72 34.61 16.72 115.28
N ILE A 73 33.57 17.26 115.93
CA ILE A 73 32.27 17.52 115.31
C ILE A 73 32.44 18.55 114.17
N ALA A 74 33.22 19.62 114.39
CA ALA A 74 33.49 20.61 113.36
C ALA A 74 34.25 20.03 112.16
N ARG A 75 35.26 19.18 112.40
CA ARG A 75 35.99 18.48 111.32
C ARG A 75 35.10 17.47 110.59
N GLY A 76 34.26 16.72 111.30
CA GLY A 76 33.29 15.80 110.70
C GLY A 76 32.27 16.53 109.82
N ALA A 77 31.72 17.65 110.30
CA ALA A 77 30.81 18.50 109.54
C ALA A 77 31.50 19.13 108.32
N GLN A 78 32.77 19.56 108.45
CA GLN A 78 33.55 20.11 107.34
C GLN A 78 33.86 19.05 106.26
N LEU A 79 34.13 17.81 106.67
CA LEU A 79 34.40 16.71 105.76
C LEU A 79 33.13 16.24 105.04
N GLU A 80 32.00 16.15 105.75
CA GLU A 80 30.69 15.88 105.14
C GLU A 80 30.28 17.01 104.19
N ALA A 81 30.52 18.28 104.55
CA ALA A 81 30.29 19.42 103.66
C ALA A 81 31.18 19.39 102.41
N SER A 82 32.45 18.99 102.54
CA SER A 82 33.36 18.84 101.40
C SER A 82 32.93 17.71 100.48
N ASN A 83 32.49 16.58 101.04
CA ASN A 83 31.93 15.46 100.28
C ASN A 83 30.64 15.86 99.54
N TRP A 84 29.70 16.56 100.20
CA TRP A 84 28.49 17.07 99.53
C TRP A 84 28.81 18.06 98.43
N LYS A 85 29.83 18.91 98.61
CA LYS A 85 30.29 19.84 97.59
C LYS A 85 30.81 19.08 96.37
N GLU A 86 31.68 18.10 96.56
CA GLU A 86 32.21 17.26 95.47
C GLU A 86 31.08 16.51 94.73
N GLN A 87 30.11 15.95 95.46
CA GLN A 87 28.93 15.30 94.88
C GLN A 87 28.10 16.28 94.05
N PHE A 88 27.91 17.51 94.52
CA PHE A 88 27.17 18.54 93.80
C PHE A 88 27.88 18.95 92.51
N GLU A 89 29.19 19.20 92.56
CA GLU A 89 29.98 19.56 91.37
C GLU A 89 30.00 18.42 90.33
N ASN A 90 30.13 17.16 90.77
CA ASN A 90 30.04 16.00 89.87
C ASN A 90 28.64 15.89 89.24
N ALA A 91 27.59 16.00 90.05
CA ALA A 91 26.22 16.01 89.53
C ALA A 91 25.99 17.15 88.53
N GLN A 92 26.53 18.34 88.81
CA GLN A 92 26.43 19.47 87.90
C GLN A 92 27.12 19.20 86.56
N GLY A 93 28.33 18.64 86.56
CA GLY A 93 29.02 18.22 85.33
C GLY A 93 28.22 17.22 84.51
N THR A 94 27.64 16.20 85.17
CA THR A 94 26.77 15.22 84.47
C THR A 94 25.51 15.86 83.87
N ILE A 95 24.96 16.89 84.52
CA ILE A 95 23.80 17.64 84.01
C ILE A 95 24.19 18.43 82.75
N GLU A 96 25.36 19.06 82.73
CA GLU A 96 25.88 19.79 81.57
C GLU A 96 26.09 18.85 80.36
N GLU A 97 26.73 17.70 80.57
CA GLU A 97 26.90 16.67 79.53
C GLU A 97 25.56 16.17 78.97
N LEU A 98 24.57 15.92 79.85
CA LEU A 98 23.23 15.52 79.43
C LEU A 98 22.50 16.63 78.66
N GLN A 99 22.71 17.90 79.02
CA GLN A 99 22.15 19.03 78.28
C GLN A 99 22.76 19.18 76.88
N GLU A 100 24.07 19.01 76.74
CA GLU A 100 24.75 18.99 75.44
C GLU A 100 24.27 17.82 74.58
N SER A 101 24.17 16.62 75.16
CA SER A 101 23.63 15.43 74.48
C SER A 101 22.19 15.64 74.01
N ARG A 102 21.33 16.23 74.85
CA ARG A 102 19.97 16.62 74.47
C ARG A 102 19.97 17.59 73.28
N ASN A 103 20.83 18.61 73.30
CA ASN A 103 20.92 19.59 72.20
C ASN A 103 21.35 18.92 70.89
N LEU A 104 22.34 18.03 70.94
CA LEU A 104 22.80 17.28 69.77
C LEU A 104 21.69 16.40 69.20
N LEU A 105 20.95 15.69 70.07
CA LEU A 105 19.80 14.89 69.66
C LEU A 105 18.68 15.73 69.04
N GLU A 106 18.39 16.92 69.59
CA GLU A 106 17.43 17.84 68.98
C GLU A 106 17.89 18.35 67.61
N GLN A 107 19.18 18.62 67.43
CA GLN A 107 19.74 19.02 66.15
C GLN A 107 19.65 17.90 65.12
N GLN A 108 20.02 16.66 65.50
CA GLN A 108 19.87 15.48 64.65
C GLN A 108 18.41 15.24 64.25
N LYS A 109 17.48 15.35 65.21
CA LYS A 109 16.04 15.24 64.94
C LYS A 109 15.59 16.28 63.91
N ARG A 110 16.07 17.52 64.01
CA ARG A 110 15.77 18.58 63.04
C ARG A 110 16.32 18.26 61.65
N GLY A 111 17.58 17.80 61.57
CA GLY A 111 18.21 17.39 60.32
C GLY A 111 17.46 16.26 59.62
N LEU A 112 17.17 15.17 60.34
CA LEU A 112 16.39 14.04 59.82
C LEU A 112 14.97 14.44 59.39
N THR A 113 14.35 15.40 60.09
CA THR A 113 13.03 15.92 59.71
C THR A 113 13.09 16.68 58.39
N SER A 114 14.13 17.48 58.16
CA SER A 114 14.36 18.19 56.90
C SER A 114 14.67 17.23 55.75
N GLU A 115 15.53 16.24 55.96
CA GLU A 115 15.83 15.20 54.95
C GLU A 115 14.59 14.39 54.59
N LEU A 116 13.75 14.03 55.56
CA LEU A 116 12.48 13.35 55.30
C LEU A 116 11.52 14.23 54.48
N ALA A 117 11.46 15.54 54.74
CA ALA A 117 10.63 16.46 53.97
C ALA A 117 11.11 16.57 52.51
N THR A 118 12.42 16.70 52.29
CA THR A 118 13.03 16.73 50.96
C THR A 118 12.86 15.40 50.23
N GLY A 119 13.01 14.27 50.92
CA GLY A 119 12.78 12.94 50.37
C GLY A 119 11.33 12.73 49.95
N LYS A 120 10.36 13.20 50.76
CA LYS A 120 8.94 13.19 50.39
C LYS A 120 8.64 14.06 49.18
N ALA A 121 9.20 15.28 49.11
CA ALA A 121 9.04 16.16 47.96
C ALA A 121 9.61 15.51 46.68
N SER A 122 10.83 14.96 46.75
CA SER A 122 11.48 14.26 45.64
C SER A 122 10.69 13.02 45.19
N SER A 123 10.16 12.25 46.14
CA SER A 123 9.30 11.09 45.84
C SER A 123 7.99 11.50 45.17
N SER A 124 7.37 12.60 45.60
CA SER A 124 6.15 13.11 44.97
C SER A 124 6.41 13.64 43.55
N GLN A 125 7.56 14.29 43.34
CA GLN A 125 7.98 14.75 42.02
C GLN A 125 8.21 13.57 41.07
N PHE A 126 8.99 12.57 41.49
CA PHE A 126 9.23 11.37 40.71
C PHE A 126 7.92 10.64 40.32
N LYS A 127 6.95 10.60 41.23
CA LYS A 127 5.63 10.04 40.95
C LYS A 127 4.92 10.83 39.83
N GLY A 128 4.96 12.16 39.87
CA GLY A 128 4.40 13.00 38.82
C GLY A 128 5.10 12.82 37.47
N ASP A 129 6.43 12.76 37.46
CA ASP A 129 7.22 12.54 36.24
C ASP A 129 6.91 11.17 35.62
N LYS A 130 6.75 10.14 36.45
CA LYS A 130 6.33 8.80 36.03
C LYS A 130 4.94 8.83 35.38
N GLU A 131 3.95 9.46 36.03
CA GLU A 131 2.59 9.57 35.50
C GLU A 131 2.58 10.33 34.15
N HIS A 132 3.35 11.42 34.04
CA HIS A 132 3.50 12.16 32.78
C HIS A 132 4.11 11.30 31.67
N LEU A 133 5.15 10.52 31.98
CA LEU A 133 5.77 9.61 31.03
C LEU A 133 4.81 8.49 30.60
N GLU A 134 4.06 7.90 31.53
CA GLU A 134 3.04 6.89 31.23
C GLU A 134 1.92 7.44 30.32
N CYS A 135 1.47 8.68 30.55
CA CYS A 135 0.53 9.36 29.67
C CYS A 135 1.11 9.57 28.26
N SER A 136 2.34 10.07 28.17
CA SER A 136 3.02 10.30 26.89
C SER A 136 3.23 9.00 26.10
N LEU A 137 3.64 7.91 26.78
CA LEU A 137 3.78 6.60 26.15
C LEU A 137 2.43 6.03 25.69
N SER A 138 1.37 6.23 26.47
CA SER A 138 0.02 5.79 26.09
C SER A 138 -0.49 6.53 24.86
N GLU A 139 -0.25 7.84 24.77
CA GLU A 139 -0.61 8.65 23.59
C GLU A 139 0.18 8.21 22.35
N GLN A 140 1.50 7.99 22.49
CA GLN A 140 2.33 7.49 21.39
C GLN A 140 1.91 6.09 20.93
N LEU A 141 1.58 5.19 21.86
CA LEU A 141 1.06 3.87 21.51
C LEU A 141 -0.30 3.95 20.81
N SER A 142 -1.18 4.84 21.26
CA SER A 142 -2.47 5.08 20.61
C SER A 142 -2.28 5.57 19.18
N LYS A 143 -1.41 6.56 18.99
CA LYS A 143 -1.10 7.12 17.67
C LYS A 143 -0.45 6.08 16.75
N ALA A 144 0.55 5.35 17.24
CA ALA A 144 1.17 4.28 16.47
C ALA A 144 0.18 3.17 16.09
N SER A 145 -0.77 2.84 16.98
CA SER A 145 -1.83 1.88 16.68
C SER A 145 -2.78 2.38 15.59
N GLU A 146 -3.12 3.66 15.59
CA GLU A 146 -3.94 4.30 14.55
C GLU A 146 -3.23 4.27 13.20
N GLU A 147 -1.97 4.68 13.14
CA GLU A 147 -1.13 4.65 11.92
C GLU A 147 -1.00 3.22 11.36
N VAL A 148 -0.83 2.21 12.21
CA VAL A 148 -0.83 0.80 11.78
C VAL A 148 -2.18 0.39 11.19
N GLY A 149 -3.30 0.90 11.72
CA GLY A 149 -4.63 0.70 11.17
C GLY A 149 -4.79 1.29 9.77
N GLU A 150 -4.35 2.54 9.58
CA GLU A 150 -4.37 3.23 8.28
C GLU A 150 -3.49 2.53 7.24
N LEU A 151 -2.27 2.12 7.62
CA LEU A 151 -1.36 1.39 6.73
C LEU A 151 -1.95 0.04 6.30
N LYS A 152 -2.64 -0.67 7.19
CA LYS A 152 -3.36 -1.90 6.84
C LYS A 152 -4.49 -1.65 5.84
N ALA A 153 -5.25 -0.56 5.99
CA ALA A 153 -6.30 -0.21 5.05
C ALA A 153 -5.73 0.14 3.65
N LEU A 154 -4.61 0.87 3.60
CA LEU A 154 -3.91 1.15 2.35
C LEU A 154 -3.36 -0.11 1.67
N LEU A 155 -2.84 -1.06 2.45
CA LEU A 155 -2.38 -2.34 1.92
C LEU A 155 -3.53 -3.13 1.29
N ALA A 156 -4.68 -3.22 1.96
CA ALA A 156 -5.86 -3.89 1.41
C ALA A 156 -6.33 -3.26 0.09
N LYS A 157 -6.33 -1.91 0.01
CA LYS A 157 -6.67 -1.20 -1.23
C LYS A 157 -5.67 -1.46 -2.36
N LYS A 158 -4.38 -1.58 -2.04
CA LYS A 158 -3.35 -1.94 -3.02
C LYS A 158 -3.55 -3.38 -3.52
N GLU A 159 -3.93 -4.31 -2.65
CA GLU A 159 -4.23 -5.69 -3.02
C GLU A 159 -5.45 -5.80 -3.93
N GLU A 160 -6.51 -5.03 -3.64
CA GLU A 160 -7.69 -4.90 -4.50
C GLU A 160 -7.32 -4.40 -5.91
N TYR A 161 -6.59 -3.28 -5.99
CA TYR A 161 -6.14 -2.74 -7.28
C TYR A 161 -5.23 -3.71 -8.04
N ALA A 162 -4.33 -4.42 -7.35
CA ALA A 162 -3.50 -5.44 -7.98
C ALA A 162 -4.37 -6.59 -8.53
N GLY A 163 -5.42 -6.98 -7.82
CA GLY A 163 -6.41 -7.95 -8.29
C GLY A 163 -7.13 -7.49 -9.56
N GLU A 164 -7.64 -6.25 -9.58
CA GLU A 164 -8.30 -5.64 -10.74
C GLU A 164 -7.35 -5.55 -11.96
N LEU A 165 -6.09 -5.20 -11.72
CA LEU A 165 -5.08 -5.12 -12.77
C LEU A 165 -4.79 -6.50 -13.37
N VAL A 166 -4.67 -7.55 -12.54
CA VAL A 166 -4.48 -8.92 -13.01
C VAL A 166 -5.69 -9.39 -13.83
N GLN A 167 -6.91 -9.07 -13.37
CA GLN A 167 -8.13 -9.44 -14.09
C GLN A 167 -8.23 -8.74 -15.45
N SER A 168 -7.99 -7.43 -15.51
CA SER A 168 -8.03 -6.66 -16.76
C SER A 168 -6.94 -7.09 -17.74
N LEU A 169 -5.73 -7.38 -17.27
CA LEU A 169 -4.66 -7.91 -18.11
C LEU A 169 -5.00 -9.30 -18.67
N THR A 170 -5.57 -10.17 -17.83
CA THR A 170 -6.00 -11.52 -18.24
C THR A 170 -7.09 -11.43 -19.31
N GLN A 171 -8.04 -10.51 -19.15
CA GLN A 171 -9.08 -10.27 -20.15
C GLN A 171 -8.49 -9.75 -21.46
N ALA A 172 -7.64 -8.72 -21.41
CA ALA A 172 -6.99 -8.17 -22.61
C ALA A 172 -6.14 -9.22 -23.34
N GLN A 173 -5.49 -10.12 -22.60
CA GLN A 173 -4.75 -11.23 -23.18
C GLN A 173 -5.66 -12.24 -23.89
N ALA A 174 -6.83 -12.56 -23.32
CA ALA A 174 -7.82 -13.43 -23.96
C ALA A 174 -8.41 -12.80 -25.24
N ASP A 175 -8.70 -11.50 -25.21
CA ASP A 175 -9.21 -10.76 -26.36
C ASP A 175 -8.18 -10.70 -27.48
N LEU A 176 -6.90 -10.43 -27.14
CA LEU A 176 -5.80 -10.44 -28.11
C LEU A 176 -5.60 -11.82 -28.75
N GLN A 177 -5.71 -12.88 -27.95
CA GLN A 177 -5.61 -14.25 -28.46
C GLN A 177 -6.75 -14.55 -29.44
N THR A 178 -7.98 -14.15 -29.10
CA THR A 178 -9.15 -14.30 -29.96
C THR A 178 -8.95 -13.56 -31.29
N SER A 179 -8.54 -12.29 -31.24
CA SER A 179 -8.24 -11.51 -32.45
C SER A 179 -7.11 -12.11 -33.30
N SER A 180 -6.06 -12.64 -32.66
CA SER A 180 -4.96 -13.34 -33.35
C SER A 180 -5.44 -14.58 -34.11
N ASP A 181 -6.36 -15.34 -33.50
CA ASP A 181 -6.95 -16.53 -34.12
C ASP A 181 -7.87 -16.16 -35.29
N GLU A 182 -8.64 -15.08 -35.17
CA GLU A 182 -9.46 -14.52 -36.27
C GLU A 182 -8.60 -14.04 -37.45
N ILE A 183 -7.50 -13.31 -37.19
CA ILE A 183 -6.57 -12.87 -38.23
C ILE A 183 -5.97 -14.08 -38.96
N ARG A 184 -5.64 -15.15 -38.23
CA ARG A 184 -5.12 -16.38 -38.84
C ARG A 184 -6.17 -17.04 -39.74
N ALA A 185 -7.42 -17.11 -39.29
CA ALA A 185 -8.52 -17.61 -40.10
C ALA A 185 -8.73 -16.75 -41.36
N LEU A 186 -8.76 -15.43 -41.22
CA LEU A 186 -8.92 -14.50 -42.33
C LEU A 186 -7.77 -14.63 -43.35
N LYS A 187 -6.53 -14.75 -42.88
CA LYS A 187 -5.35 -14.98 -43.73
C LYS A 187 -5.46 -16.28 -44.52
N SER A 188 -5.94 -17.36 -43.90
CA SER A 188 -6.16 -18.63 -44.59
C SER A 188 -7.27 -18.53 -45.65
N SER A 189 -8.35 -17.80 -45.34
CA SER A 189 -9.43 -17.51 -46.29
C SER A 189 -8.94 -16.71 -47.49
N HIS A 190 -8.14 -15.66 -47.25
CA HIS A 190 -7.52 -14.87 -48.33
C HIS A 190 -6.65 -15.74 -49.24
N ALA A 191 -5.77 -16.56 -48.67
CA ALA A 191 -4.93 -17.47 -49.46
C ALA A 191 -5.77 -18.45 -50.30
N SER A 192 -6.90 -18.93 -49.76
CA SER A 192 -7.84 -19.77 -50.50
C SER A 192 -8.52 -19.00 -51.65
N LEU A 193 -8.91 -17.74 -51.42
CA LEU A 193 -9.56 -16.92 -52.43
C LEU A 193 -8.58 -16.54 -53.55
N GLU A 194 -7.34 -16.22 -53.19
CA GLU A 194 -6.25 -15.93 -54.13
C GLU A 194 -5.96 -17.14 -55.03
N ALA A 195 -5.83 -18.34 -54.45
CA ALA A 195 -5.68 -19.57 -55.24
C ALA A 195 -6.88 -19.84 -56.17
N SER A 196 -8.11 -19.53 -55.73
CA SER A 196 -9.31 -19.65 -56.56
C SER A 196 -9.31 -18.65 -57.73
N LEU A 197 -8.89 -17.40 -57.48
CA LEU A 197 -8.77 -16.37 -58.50
C LEU A 197 -7.72 -16.76 -59.57
N ASP A 198 -6.55 -17.25 -59.13
CA ASP A 198 -5.51 -17.72 -60.04
C ASP A 198 -6.00 -18.90 -60.90
N SER A 199 -6.74 -19.84 -60.30
CA SER A 199 -7.39 -20.94 -61.03
C SER A 199 -8.35 -20.43 -62.10
N HIS A 200 -9.23 -19.49 -61.75
CA HIS A 200 -10.21 -18.94 -62.69
C HIS A 200 -9.55 -18.10 -63.80
N LEU A 201 -8.45 -17.40 -63.51
CA LEU A 201 -7.66 -16.70 -64.53
C LEU A 201 -7.03 -17.68 -65.51
N ALA A 202 -6.52 -18.82 -65.03
CA ALA A 202 -5.98 -19.87 -65.88
C ALA A 202 -7.07 -20.49 -66.77
N GLU A 203 -8.25 -20.81 -66.21
CA GLU A 203 -9.41 -21.33 -66.96
C GLU A 203 -9.87 -20.34 -68.04
N HIS A 204 -9.98 -19.05 -67.71
CA HIS A 204 -10.33 -18.01 -68.67
C HIS A 204 -9.31 -17.90 -69.80
N GLN A 205 -8.01 -18.04 -69.51
CA GLN A 205 -6.97 -18.01 -70.53
C GLN A 205 -7.05 -19.22 -71.47
N ILE A 206 -7.43 -20.40 -70.95
CA ILE A 206 -7.69 -21.59 -71.78
C ILE A 206 -8.90 -21.33 -72.70
N LEU A 207 -10.03 -20.89 -72.15
CA LEU A 207 -11.23 -20.58 -72.92
C LEU A 207 -10.99 -19.53 -74.01
N LYS A 208 -10.18 -18.50 -73.70
CA LYS A 208 -9.77 -17.49 -74.67
C LYS A 208 -8.99 -18.09 -75.84
N ASN A 209 -8.09 -19.03 -75.56
CA ASN A 209 -7.32 -19.74 -76.60
C ASN A 209 -8.23 -20.64 -77.45
N ASP A 210 -9.15 -21.36 -76.81
CA ASP A 210 -10.12 -22.22 -77.49
C ASP A 210 -11.03 -21.38 -78.41
N LEU A 211 -11.54 -20.24 -77.94
CA LEU A 211 -12.34 -19.33 -78.76
C LEU A 211 -11.58 -18.88 -80.00
N ALA A 212 -10.32 -18.47 -79.85
CA ALA A 212 -9.47 -18.07 -80.98
C ALA A 212 -9.19 -19.22 -81.96
N MET A 213 -9.19 -20.47 -81.48
CA MET A 213 -9.09 -21.66 -82.33
C MET A 213 -10.40 -21.89 -83.10
N TRP A 214 -11.56 -21.85 -82.43
CA TRP A 214 -12.86 -21.97 -83.06
C TRP A 214 -13.13 -20.87 -84.10
N GLU A 215 -12.77 -19.62 -83.83
CA GLU A 215 -12.88 -18.50 -84.78
C GLU A 215 -12.08 -18.78 -86.07
N ARG A 216 -10.87 -19.34 -85.94
CA ARG A 216 -10.05 -19.72 -87.09
C ARG A 216 -10.68 -20.86 -87.89
N GLU A 217 -11.15 -21.91 -87.21
CA GLU A 217 -11.78 -23.05 -87.87
C GLU A 217 -13.06 -22.65 -88.59
N TYR A 218 -13.86 -21.78 -87.98
CA TYR A 218 -15.05 -21.22 -88.61
C TYR A 218 -14.70 -20.41 -89.86
N GLY A 219 -13.68 -19.54 -89.80
CA GLY A 219 -13.22 -18.79 -90.97
C GLY A 219 -12.73 -19.69 -92.12
N LEU A 220 -12.03 -20.79 -91.81
CA LEU A 220 -11.62 -21.78 -92.81
C LEU A 220 -12.81 -22.53 -93.41
N LEU A 221 -13.81 -22.87 -92.60
CA LEU A 221 -15.02 -23.53 -93.06
C LEU A 221 -15.84 -22.62 -94.00
N GLU A 222 -15.95 -21.34 -93.67
CA GLU A 222 -16.61 -20.33 -94.50
C GLU A 222 -15.89 -20.17 -95.85
N GLU A 223 -14.55 -20.10 -95.85
CA GLU A 223 -13.76 -20.07 -97.08
C GLU A 223 -13.98 -21.33 -97.94
N ASN A 224 -13.98 -22.52 -97.32
CA ASN A 224 -14.20 -23.77 -98.02
C ASN A 224 -15.62 -23.86 -98.63
N PHE A 225 -16.65 -23.41 -97.90
CA PHE A 225 -18.01 -23.34 -98.41
C PHE A 225 -18.11 -22.41 -99.63
N ASN A 226 -17.49 -21.24 -99.57
CA ASN A 226 -17.44 -20.30 -100.69
C ASN A 226 -16.72 -20.90 -101.93
N ILE A 227 -15.65 -21.66 -101.71
CA ILE A 227 -14.95 -22.40 -102.77
C ILE A 227 -15.87 -23.47 -103.38
N GLU A 228 -16.56 -24.26 -102.55
CA GLU A 228 -17.47 -25.33 -103.03
C GLU A 228 -18.64 -24.77 -103.85
N VAL A 229 -19.28 -23.71 -103.37
CA VAL A 229 -20.34 -22.99 -104.11
C VAL A 229 -19.80 -22.46 -105.44
N SER A 230 -18.59 -21.88 -105.45
CA SER A 230 -17.93 -21.39 -106.66
C SER A 230 -17.65 -22.52 -107.66
N TRP A 231 -17.19 -23.68 -107.18
CA TRP A 231 -16.96 -24.86 -108.02
C TRP A 231 -18.25 -25.44 -108.59
N ALA A 232 -19.32 -25.51 -107.78
CA ALA A 232 -20.64 -25.95 -108.25
C ALA A 232 -21.19 -25.04 -109.34
N PHE A 233 -21.05 -23.72 -109.18
CA PHE A 233 -21.42 -22.74 -110.20
C PHE A 233 -20.63 -22.94 -111.52
N LEU A 234 -19.30 -23.08 -111.43
CA LEU A 234 -18.46 -23.34 -112.60
C LEU A 234 -18.81 -24.66 -113.30
N LYS A 235 -19.06 -25.72 -112.53
CA LYS A 235 -19.45 -27.04 -113.03
C LYS A 235 -20.80 -26.98 -113.77
N SER A 236 -21.79 -26.33 -113.16
CA SER A 236 -23.09 -26.08 -113.79
C SER A 236 -22.94 -25.34 -115.13
N ARG A 237 -22.08 -24.30 -115.17
CA ARG A 237 -21.81 -23.54 -116.40
C ARG A 237 -21.12 -24.38 -117.48
N ARG A 238 -20.18 -25.24 -117.10
CA ARG A 238 -19.54 -26.19 -118.03
C ARG A 238 -20.58 -27.16 -118.60
N ASP A 239 -21.45 -27.70 -117.75
CA ASP A 239 -22.46 -28.68 -118.17
C ASP A 239 -23.48 -28.04 -119.11
N ALA A 240 -23.92 -26.81 -118.83
CA ALA A 240 -24.78 -26.03 -119.74
C ALA A 240 -24.10 -25.75 -121.10
N LEU A 241 -22.79 -25.47 -121.12
CA LEU A 241 -22.04 -25.28 -122.37
C LEU A 241 -21.91 -26.60 -123.16
N MET A 242 -21.72 -27.72 -122.47
CA MET A 242 -21.65 -29.05 -123.09
C MET A 242 -23.00 -29.46 -123.68
N GLU A 243 -24.10 -29.21 -122.96
CA GLU A 243 -25.46 -29.40 -123.47
C GLU A 243 -25.73 -28.51 -124.70
N ALA A 244 -25.40 -27.22 -124.65
CA ALA A 244 -25.52 -26.36 -125.83
C ALA A 244 -24.70 -26.89 -127.03
N ALA A 245 -23.47 -27.35 -126.81
CA ALA A 245 -22.66 -27.94 -127.88
C ALA A 245 -23.25 -29.25 -128.45
N GLN A 246 -23.95 -30.03 -127.64
CA GLN A 246 -24.65 -31.27 -128.05
C GLN A 246 -25.95 -30.96 -128.80
N GLU A 247 -26.65 -29.90 -128.42
CA GLU A 247 -27.90 -29.41 -129.00
C GLU A 247 -27.65 -28.58 -130.27
N SER A 248 -26.81 -29.09 -131.20
CA SER A 248 -26.48 -28.47 -132.50
C SER A 248 -26.44 -26.94 -132.48
N PHE A 249 -25.80 -26.35 -131.47
CA PHE A 249 -25.76 -24.92 -131.29
C PHE A 249 -24.80 -24.34 -132.32
N ASP A 250 -25.37 -23.79 -133.38
CA ASP A 250 -24.62 -23.08 -134.40
C ASP A 250 -24.19 -21.71 -133.82
N LEU A 251 -23.02 -21.73 -133.18
CA LEU A 251 -22.40 -20.56 -132.58
C LEU A 251 -22.27 -19.40 -133.59
N GLN A 252 -22.14 -19.69 -134.89
CA GLN A 252 -22.15 -18.65 -135.92
C GLN A 252 -23.53 -18.02 -136.11
N SER A 253 -24.61 -18.82 -136.12
CA SER A 253 -25.99 -18.32 -136.25
C SER A 253 -26.40 -17.47 -135.04
N GLU A 254 -26.03 -17.86 -133.82
CA GLU A 254 -26.34 -17.06 -132.63
C GLU A 254 -25.43 -15.83 -132.50
N LEU A 255 -24.15 -15.89 -132.88
CA LEU A 255 -23.31 -14.68 -133.01
C LEU A 255 -23.85 -13.73 -134.07
N ALA A 256 -24.37 -14.24 -135.20
CA ALA A 256 -25.00 -13.41 -136.22
C ALA A 256 -26.28 -12.74 -135.69
N LYS A 257 -27.09 -13.43 -134.88
CA LYS A 257 -28.25 -12.82 -134.22
C LYS A 257 -27.85 -11.77 -133.17
N VAL A 258 -26.83 -12.03 -132.37
CA VAL A 258 -26.35 -11.07 -131.36
C VAL A 258 -25.69 -9.87 -132.04
N LEU A 259 -24.90 -10.06 -133.09
CA LEU A 259 -24.35 -8.97 -133.91
C LEU A 259 -25.45 -8.17 -134.62
N ASP A 260 -26.48 -8.82 -135.20
CA ASP A 260 -27.66 -8.13 -135.76
C ASP A 260 -28.43 -7.35 -134.68
N THR A 261 -28.52 -7.88 -133.46
CA THR A 261 -29.17 -7.22 -132.33
C THR A 261 -28.34 -6.04 -131.79
N ILE A 262 -27.01 -6.17 -131.76
CA ILE A 262 -26.08 -5.08 -131.39
C ILE A 262 -26.05 -4.01 -132.49
N GLU A 263 -26.06 -4.39 -133.77
CA GLU A 263 -26.13 -3.47 -134.91
C GLU A 263 -27.49 -2.75 -134.97
N LYS A 264 -28.60 -3.45 -134.68
CA LYS A 264 -29.92 -2.83 -134.50
C LYS A 264 -30.02 -1.92 -133.28
N SER A 265 -29.31 -2.22 -132.18
CA SER A 265 -29.30 -1.37 -130.99
C SER A 265 -28.27 -0.24 -131.04
N GLN A 266 -27.38 -0.23 -132.03
CA GLN A 266 -26.47 0.88 -132.36
C GLN A 266 -26.95 1.75 -133.53
N GLN A 267 -28.13 1.49 -134.10
CA GLN A 267 -28.77 2.38 -135.06
C GLN A 267 -29.39 3.59 -134.33
N PRO A 268 -29.05 4.84 -134.68
CA PRO A 268 -29.51 6.02 -133.95
C PRO A 268 -31.01 6.28 -134.21
N VAL A 269 -31.81 6.24 -133.14
CA VAL A 269 -33.18 6.76 -133.12
C VAL A 269 -33.17 8.04 -132.30
N ASP A 270 -33.32 9.17 -133.01
CA ASP A 270 -33.52 10.50 -132.46
C ASP A 270 -34.90 10.63 -131.78
N THR A 271 -34.91 10.67 -130.43
CA THR A 271 -35.89 11.33 -129.52
C THR A 271 -37.37 10.86 -129.54
N PRO A 272 -38.20 11.11 -128.49
CA PRO A 272 -38.01 11.98 -127.31
C PRO A 272 -38.19 11.30 -125.93
N SER A 273 -37.74 11.99 -124.87
CA SER A 273 -38.20 11.74 -123.49
C SER A 273 -39.65 12.20 -123.28
N PRO A 274 -40.43 11.49 -122.45
CA PRO A 274 -40.92 12.05 -121.17
C PRO A 274 -40.87 10.99 -120.03
N ALA A 275 -40.38 11.30 -118.84
CA ALA A 275 -40.97 12.08 -117.75
C ALA A 275 -41.98 11.31 -116.88
N LEU A 276 -41.74 11.38 -115.56
CA LEU A 276 -42.66 11.23 -114.43
C LEU A 276 -43.28 9.85 -114.16
N GLU A 277 -42.91 9.27 -113.01
CA GLU A 277 -43.84 9.14 -111.87
C GLU A 277 -43.10 8.65 -110.61
N ALA A 278 -43.08 9.50 -109.58
CA ALA A 278 -43.19 9.07 -108.20
C ALA A 278 -44.70 8.93 -107.91
N PRO A 279 -45.15 8.01 -107.04
CA PRO A 279 -45.37 8.45 -105.66
C PRO A 279 -45.17 7.33 -104.61
N GLY A 280 -44.97 7.72 -103.36
CA GLY A 280 -44.96 6.77 -102.24
C GLY A 280 -44.43 7.32 -100.94
N THR A 281 -44.86 8.53 -100.57
CA THR A 281 -44.87 9.04 -99.20
C THR A 281 -45.61 8.05 -98.30
N GLU A 282 -45.00 7.58 -97.21
CA GLU A 282 -45.64 7.52 -95.88
C GLU A 282 -44.56 7.68 -94.81
N GLU A 283 -45.02 8.25 -93.71
CA GLU A 283 -44.32 9.10 -92.75
C GLU A 283 -44.49 8.46 -91.37
N LEU A 284 -43.48 8.65 -90.49
CA LEU A 284 -43.56 8.55 -89.02
C LEU A 284 -43.72 7.12 -88.43
N LEU A 285 -43.27 6.77 -87.22
CA LEU A 285 -42.82 7.47 -86.02
C LEU A 285 -41.73 6.64 -85.33
N ASN A 286 -40.89 7.33 -84.56
CA ASN A 286 -39.96 6.75 -83.59
C ASN A 286 -40.71 5.95 -82.52
N GLU A 287 -40.25 4.76 -82.19
CA GLU A 287 -40.66 4.05 -80.97
C GLU A 287 -39.49 3.97 -79.99
N GLU A 288 -39.78 4.57 -78.85
CA GLU A 288 -38.93 4.90 -77.72
C GLU A 288 -38.72 3.68 -76.82
N VAL A 289 -37.48 3.50 -76.39
CA VAL A 289 -37.04 2.43 -75.49
C VAL A 289 -37.56 2.71 -74.07
N ALA A 290 -38.57 1.95 -73.64
CA ALA A 290 -39.01 1.92 -72.25
C ALA A 290 -38.11 0.98 -71.42
N THR A 291 -37.11 1.55 -70.74
CA THR A 291 -36.41 0.89 -69.63
C THR A 291 -37.28 0.91 -68.37
N ALA A 292 -37.74 -0.25 -67.93
CA ALA A 292 -38.38 -0.43 -66.63
C ALA A 292 -37.32 -0.29 -65.51
N ALA A 293 -37.41 0.79 -64.73
CA ALA A 293 -36.66 0.97 -63.50
C ALA A 293 -37.34 0.16 -62.38
N ILE A 294 -36.57 -0.76 -61.78
CA ILE A 294 -36.96 -1.45 -60.55
C ILE A 294 -36.56 -0.56 -59.37
N GLU A 295 -37.57 -0.11 -58.65
CA GLU A 295 -37.52 0.63 -57.39
C GLU A 295 -37.02 -0.30 -56.27
N VAL A 296 -35.88 0.03 -55.66
CA VAL A 296 -35.46 -0.54 -54.37
C VAL A 296 -35.15 0.62 -53.42
N ALA A 297 -36.00 0.71 -52.39
CA ALA A 297 -35.91 1.68 -51.31
C ALA A 297 -34.67 1.46 -50.42
N ILE A 298 -33.99 2.54 -50.07
CA ILE A 298 -32.96 2.60 -49.02
C ILE A 298 -33.52 3.43 -47.86
N PRO A 299 -33.44 2.97 -46.58
CA PRO A 299 -33.79 3.81 -45.45
C PRO A 299 -32.61 4.72 -45.06
N ALA A 300 -32.93 5.97 -44.73
CA ALA A 300 -31.99 6.97 -44.23
C ALA A 300 -31.58 6.70 -42.77
N PRO A 301 -30.35 7.07 -42.34
CA PRO A 301 -30.05 7.28 -40.95
C PRO A 301 -30.05 8.78 -40.62
N GLU A 302 -30.90 9.18 -39.68
CA GLU A 302 -30.78 10.43 -38.95
C GLU A 302 -29.63 10.33 -37.93
N GLY A 303 -28.87 11.41 -37.77
CA GLY A 303 -27.85 11.49 -36.72
C GLY A 303 -26.83 12.60 -36.92
N GLU A 304 -27.26 13.86 -36.85
CA GLU A 304 -26.34 14.99 -36.66
C GLU A 304 -25.97 15.11 -35.18
N THR A 305 -24.70 14.91 -34.82
CA THR A 305 -24.11 15.52 -33.62
C THR A 305 -22.73 16.08 -33.92
N SER A 306 -22.56 17.34 -33.55
CA SER A 306 -21.42 18.21 -33.78
C SER A 306 -20.11 17.65 -33.22
N MET A 307 -19.08 17.60 -34.07
CA MET A 307 -17.68 17.45 -33.66
C MET A 307 -17.08 18.83 -33.39
N THR A 308 -16.76 19.08 -32.12
CA THR A 308 -15.96 20.21 -31.65
C THR A 308 -14.49 20.02 -32.04
N HIS A 309 -13.94 21.01 -32.74
CA HIS A 309 -12.52 21.15 -33.03
C HIS A 309 -11.77 21.60 -31.75
N SER A 310 -10.82 20.79 -31.29
CA SER A 310 -9.77 21.21 -30.36
C SER A 310 -8.42 20.93 -31.00
N MET A 311 -7.70 22.00 -31.35
CA MET A 311 -6.28 21.97 -31.68
C MET A 311 -5.49 21.87 -30.38
N GLU A 312 -4.67 20.84 -30.24
CA GLU A 312 -3.63 20.80 -29.21
C GLU A 312 -2.27 20.61 -29.90
N ALA A 313 -1.34 21.50 -29.54
CA ALA A 313 -0.06 21.68 -30.19
C ALA A 313 0.91 20.56 -29.80
N GLU A 314 1.48 19.88 -30.80
CA GLU A 314 2.61 18.98 -30.59
C GLU A 314 3.91 19.77 -30.40
N ALA A 315 4.60 19.53 -29.29
CA ALA A 315 6.03 19.82 -29.12
C ALA A 315 6.80 18.49 -29.16
N PRO A 316 7.96 18.40 -29.82
CA PRO A 316 8.66 17.12 -29.96
C PRO A 316 9.42 16.75 -28.68
N VAL A 317 9.13 15.55 -28.17
CA VAL A 317 9.89 14.91 -27.09
C VAL A 317 11.15 14.27 -27.69
N ILE A 318 12.32 14.71 -27.22
CA ILE A 318 13.62 14.12 -27.55
C ILE A 318 13.81 12.87 -26.68
N LEU A 319 13.92 11.70 -27.31
CA LEU A 319 14.33 10.45 -26.66
C LEU A 319 15.86 10.41 -26.53
N ALA A 320 16.37 10.32 -25.30
CA ALA A 320 17.76 9.97 -25.03
C ALA A 320 17.93 8.44 -25.00
N PRO A 321 19.06 7.87 -25.47
CA PRO A 321 19.29 6.43 -25.46
C PRO A 321 19.51 5.90 -24.05
N LEU A 322 18.90 4.75 -23.77
CA LEU A 322 19.02 3.97 -22.54
C LEU A 322 20.46 3.44 -22.42
N GLY A 323 21.25 4.05 -21.54
CA GLY A 323 22.61 3.61 -21.18
C GLY A 323 22.58 2.61 -20.02
N ASP A 324 23.34 1.52 -20.17
CA ASP A 324 23.50 0.38 -19.26
C ASP A 324 23.69 0.79 -17.78
N PHE A 325 22.78 0.33 -16.91
CA PHE A 325 23.03 0.28 -15.48
C PHE A 325 23.63 -1.09 -15.10
N ASN A 326 24.95 -1.09 -14.89
CA ASN A 326 25.63 -2.17 -14.18
C ASN A 326 25.11 -2.24 -12.74
N ILE A 327 24.45 -3.34 -12.38
CA ILE A 327 24.09 -3.69 -11.00
C ILE A 327 25.28 -4.43 -10.37
N PRO A 328 25.87 -3.98 -9.25
CA PRO A 328 26.85 -4.77 -8.51
C PRO A 328 26.14 -5.87 -7.71
N SER A 329 26.74 -7.08 -7.69
CA SER A 329 26.24 -8.26 -6.97
C SER A 329 26.09 -8.05 -5.44
N PRO A 330 25.27 -8.87 -4.76
CA PRO A 330 24.97 -8.69 -3.33
C PRO A 330 26.16 -9.03 -2.43
N ILE A 331 26.38 -8.18 -1.43
CA ILE A 331 27.34 -8.37 -0.34
C ILE A 331 26.92 -9.60 0.49
N LYS A 332 27.84 -10.55 0.63
CA LYS A 332 27.74 -11.74 1.47
C LYS A 332 28.03 -11.32 2.92
N ILE A 333 26.99 -11.19 3.74
CA ILE A 333 27.15 -10.94 5.18
C ILE A 333 27.53 -12.28 5.84
N ALA A 334 28.73 -12.33 6.39
CA ALA A 334 29.22 -13.42 7.22
C ALA A 334 28.49 -13.42 8.57
N LEU A 335 27.95 -14.58 8.93
CA LEU A 335 27.43 -14.87 10.27
C LEU A 335 28.63 -15.17 11.18
N GLU A 336 29.07 -14.19 11.97
CA GLU A 336 29.97 -14.44 13.09
C GLU A 336 29.14 -14.87 14.31
N ASN A 337 29.29 -16.14 14.66
CA ASN A 337 28.83 -16.71 15.92
C ASN A 337 29.80 -16.29 17.03
N GLU A 338 29.34 -15.50 18.00
CA GLU A 338 30.02 -15.35 19.28
C GLU A 338 29.21 -16.04 20.37
N ILE A 339 29.61 -17.27 20.69
CA ILE A 339 29.20 -18.00 21.87
C ILE A 339 30.14 -17.55 22.99
N ALA A 340 29.63 -16.73 23.92
CA ALA A 340 30.29 -16.47 25.19
C ALA A 340 29.52 -17.19 26.30
N THR A 341 29.96 -18.41 26.60
CA THR A 341 29.82 -19.03 27.91
C THR A 341 30.76 -18.34 28.90
N SER A 342 30.27 -17.90 30.05
CA SER A 342 31.02 -18.01 31.31
C SER A 342 30.11 -17.84 32.52
N ASP A 343 30.39 -18.69 33.50
CA ASP A 343 29.91 -18.73 34.89
C ASP A 343 30.00 -17.41 35.66
#